data_AF-A0A7W0Y4N2-F1
#
_entry.id   AF-A0A7W0Y4N2-F1
#
_cell.length_a   1.000
_cell.length_b   1.000
_cell.length_c   1.000
_cell.angle_alpha   90.00
_cell.angle_beta   90.00
_cell.angle_gamma   90.00
#
_symmetry.space_group_name_H-M   'P 1'
#
loop_
_entity.id
_entity.type
_entity.pdbx_description
1 polymer ?
#
loop_
_entity_poly.entity_id
_entity_poly.type
_entity_poly.pdbx_seq_one_letter_code
_entity_poly.pdbx_strand_id
1 'polypeptide(L)'
;MRTRALTFMIVCTLVACASSSPQSCPSGTCEIDAGVSDATSTFDAGPDGPPLQGFGEGCTTNAQCESNLCILVGTSGQCTQLCGDCPDSYGCLGVEGIVLEGTVSFVCVPTSNQLCTTCTEDTECTLIGMDKCVTYPDGDRACARDCSGVSCPVGYDCETVNIGGSNFQQCMATSGACDCTASNPGAMQECTIPTPWNMCLGAQTCNGALGWGGCDPPSLNDDPDAGFVDSNCDGLDGDRARAIFVSVAGVNAATCGLVYSDPCQTIGFGIARAVASSRPHVYVQNGTYNASITMVDGVSVFGGYNFNWARAPYSTAGHTVTIVGGVTAVRFDSLASPTWLDDVVVRSADATGAGASSIGILITSSQAVELRGVQVIPGVGMAGTPGTDGSVGTDGSDGGDGKPGVEGSTAFGCDNRAIPARGVA
;
A
#
# COMPACT_ATOMS: atom_id res chain seq x y z
N MET A 1 -1.68 17.33 23.81
CA MET A 1 -2.84 17.92 23.10
C MET A 1 -2.43 19.22 22.43
N ARG A 2 -2.13 19.17 21.13
CA ARG A 2 -2.01 20.34 20.25
C ARG A 2 -2.79 20.02 18.99
N THR A 3 -4.01 20.52 18.92
CA THR A 3 -4.95 20.30 17.81
C THR A 3 -4.50 21.19 16.64
N ARG A 4 -3.99 20.60 15.57
CA ARG A 4 -3.74 21.31 14.30
C ARG A 4 -5.00 21.21 13.44
N ALA A 5 -5.67 22.34 13.25
CA ALA A 5 -6.79 22.48 12.33
C ALA A 5 -6.25 22.42 10.89
N LEU A 6 -6.78 21.49 10.09
CA LEU A 6 -6.47 21.33 8.67
C LEU A 6 -7.47 22.19 7.87
N THR A 7 -7.01 23.32 7.34
CA THR A 7 -7.80 24.18 6.46
C THR A 7 -7.70 23.64 5.03
N PHE A 8 -8.80 23.09 4.50
CA PHE A 8 -8.93 22.71 3.10
C PHE A 8 -9.11 23.97 2.23
N MET A 9 -8.12 24.28 1.40
CA MET A 9 -8.21 25.32 0.38
C MET A 9 -8.60 24.65 -0.95
N ILE A 10 -9.85 24.81 -1.36
CA ILE A 10 -10.35 24.35 -2.66
C ILE A 10 -9.93 25.40 -3.70
N VAL A 11 -8.98 25.05 -4.56
CA VAL A 11 -8.61 25.84 -5.74
C VAL A 11 -9.53 25.40 -6.88
N CYS A 12 -10.50 26.25 -7.22
CA CYS A 12 -11.41 26.06 -8.35
C CYS A 12 -10.83 26.80 -9.57
N THR A 13 -10.23 26.06 -10.50
CA THR A 13 -9.74 26.58 -11.78
C THR A 13 -10.90 26.70 -12.77
N LEU A 14 -11.28 27.94 -13.08
CA LEU A 14 -12.22 28.29 -14.14
C LEU A 14 -11.55 28.12 -15.52
N VAL A 15 -12.03 27.15 -16.30
CA VAL A 15 -11.70 27.01 -17.73
C VAL A 15 -12.74 27.80 -18.52
N ALA A 16 -12.29 28.86 -19.21
CA ALA A 16 -13.13 29.66 -20.11
C ALA A 16 -13.08 29.06 -21.53
N CYS A 17 -14.21 28.48 -21.97
CA CYS A 17 -14.41 28.11 -23.38
C CYS A 17 -14.99 29.32 -24.14
N ALA A 18 -14.28 29.83 -25.13
CA ALA A 18 -14.82 30.82 -26.07
C ALA A 18 -15.81 30.12 -27.02
N SER A 19 -17.09 30.46 -26.87
CA SER A 19 -18.15 30.03 -27.79
C SER A 19 -18.34 31.11 -28.87
N SER A 20 -18.29 30.71 -30.14
CA SER A 20 -18.64 31.55 -31.28
C SER A 20 -20.15 31.77 -31.30
N SER A 21 -20.56 33.04 -31.29
CA SER A 21 -21.96 33.43 -31.40
C SER A 21 -22.41 33.40 -32.87
N PRO A 22 -23.56 32.82 -33.20
CA PRO A 22 -24.15 32.94 -34.52
C PRO A 22 -24.81 34.30 -34.66
N GLN A 23 -24.40 35.06 -35.67
CA GLN A 23 -25.00 36.33 -36.03
C GLN A 23 -26.43 36.08 -36.51
N SER A 24 -27.39 36.59 -35.75
CA SER A 24 -28.82 36.57 -36.08
C SER A 24 -29.12 37.72 -37.04
N CYS A 25 -29.75 37.40 -38.16
CA CYS A 25 -30.36 38.39 -39.05
C CYS A 25 -31.87 38.42 -38.76
N PRO A 26 -32.39 39.45 -38.07
CA PRO A 26 -33.82 39.67 -38.00
C PRO A 26 -34.25 40.43 -39.26
N SER A 27 -35.17 39.83 -40.01
CA SER A 27 -36.13 40.51 -40.90
C SER A 27 -35.59 41.58 -41.88
N GLY A 28 -35.40 41.16 -43.14
CA GLY A 28 -35.64 42.00 -44.32
C GLY A 28 -34.52 42.95 -44.76
N THR A 29 -33.86 42.55 -45.86
CA THR A 29 -33.11 43.36 -46.86
C THR A 29 -31.92 44.21 -46.41
N CYS A 30 -30.71 43.71 -46.72
CA CYS A 30 -29.54 44.54 -47.00
C CYS A 30 -29.07 44.26 -48.45
N GLU A 31 -29.59 45.02 -49.41
CA GLU A 31 -28.83 45.45 -50.60
C GLU A 31 -27.82 46.52 -50.12
N ILE A 32 -26.67 46.85 -50.70
CA ILE A 32 -26.13 46.99 -52.08
C ILE A 32 -24.59 47.06 -51.83
N ASP A 33 -23.64 46.68 -52.69
CA ASP A 33 -23.37 47.23 -54.02
C ASP A 33 -22.35 46.34 -54.75
N ALA A 34 -22.67 45.99 -55.99
CA ALA A 34 -21.79 45.28 -56.90
C ALA A 34 -20.81 46.28 -57.55
N GLY A 35 -19.63 46.42 -56.98
CA GLY A 35 -18.48 47.06 -57.61
C GLY A 35 -17.66 46.04 -58.40
N VAL A 36 -17.99 45.88 -59.68
CA VAL A 36 -17.12 45.21 -60.66
C VAL A 36 -15.86 46.06 -60.84
N SER A 37 -14.73 45.58 -60.35
CA SER A 37 -13.40 46.01 -60.82
C SER A 37 -12.74 44.81 -61.49
N ASP A 38 -12.87 44.82 -62.82
CA ASP A 38 -12.09 44.06 -63.76
C ASP A 38 -10.63 44.50 -63.62
N ALA A 39 -9.83 43.71 -62.90
CA ALA A 39 -8.39 43.83 -62.88
C ALA A 39 -7.84 42.46 -63.28
N THR A 40 -7.69 42.30 -64.60
CA THR A 40 -6.84 41.31 -65.22
C THR A 40 -5.42 41.48 -64.69
N SER A 41 -5.06 40.79 -63.61
CA SER A 41 -3.67 40.49 -63.30
C SER A 41 -3.30 39.24 -64.07
N THR A 42 -2.78 39.44 -65.28
CA THR A 42 -1.97 38.45 -65.97
C THR A 42 -0.74 38.17 -65.09
N PHE A 43 -0.82 37.14 -64.25
CA PHE A 43 0.39 36.49 -63.76
C PHE A 43 0.94 35.69 -64.93
N ASP A 44 2.07 36.19 -65.42
CA ASP A 44 2.93 35.54 -66.38
C ASP A 44 3.37 34.20 -65.78
N ALA A 45 2.70 33.12 -66.18
CA ALA A 45 3.17 31.77 -65.94
C ALA A 45 4.42 31.58 -66.79
N GLY A 46 5.57 31.97 -66.23
CA GLY A 46 6.85 31.46 -66.69
C GLY A 46 6.78 29.92 -66.74
N PRO A 47 7.48 29.27 -67.68
CA PRO A 47 7.37 27.83 -67.92
C PRO A 47 7.97 26.96 -66.80
N ASP A 48 8.40 27.57 -65.71
CA ASP A 48 9.05 26.88 -64.61
C ASP A 48 7.97 26.53 -63.57
N GLY A 49 7.70 25.23 -63.43
CA GLY A 49 6.85 24.72 -62.37
C GLY A 49 7.30 25.19 -60.98
N PRO A 50 6.52 24.92 -59.92
CA PRO A 50 6.99 25.18 -58.56
C PRO A 50 8.39 24.59 -58.36
N PRO A 51 9.30 25.29 -57.67
CA PRO A 51 10.65 24.80 -57.48
C PRO A 51 10.61 23.39 -56.91
N LEU A 52 11.39 22.50 -57.52
CA LEU A 52 11.50 21.10 -57.08
C LEU A 52 12.00 21.07 -55.64
N GLN A 53 11.41 20.18 -54.84
CA GLN A 53 11.70 20.01 -53.43
C GLN A 53 13.05 19.33 -53.23
N GLY A 54 13.81 19.83 -52.25
CA GLY A 54 15.12 19.31 -51.90
C GLY A 54 15.05 17.98 -51.13
N PHE A 55 16.21 17.37 -50.93
CA PHE A 55 16.33 16.15 -50.12
C PHE A 55 15.76 16.33 -48.70
N GLY A 56 14.93 15.39 -48.25
CA GLY A 56 14.27 15.39 -46.93
C GLY A 56 12.97 16.21 -46.84
N GLU A 57 12.61 16.95 -47.89
CA GLU A 57 11.37 17.75 -47.93
C GLU A 57 10.14 16.89 -48.23
N GLY A 58 8.96 17.33 -47.77
CA GLY A 58 7.73 16.55 -47.82
C GLY A 58 7.09 16.49 -49.21
N CYS A 59 6.90 15.29 -49.75
CA CYS A 59 6.36 15.04 -51.08
C CYS A 59 5.13 14.10 -51.05
N THR A 60 4.38 14.14 -52.15
CA THR A 60 3.25 13.23 -52.43
C THR A 60 3.44 12.44 -53.72
N THR A 61 4.29 12.93 -54.62
CA THR A 61 4.62 12.28 -55.91
C THR A 61 6.10 12.46 -56.22
N ASN A 62 6.68 11.53 -56.97
CA ASN A 62 8.09 11.58 -57.42
C ASN A 62 8.46 12.90 -58.11
N ALA A 63 7.57 13.44 -58.95
CA ALA A 63 7.82 14.65 -59.73
C ALA A 63 7.97 15.94 -58.91
N GLN A 64 7.67 15.89 -57.60
CA GLN A 64 7.85 17.04 -56.70
C GLN A 64 9.29 17.16 -56.20
N CYS A 65 10.11 16.11 -56.32
CA CYS A 65 11.46 16.05 -55.79
C CYS A 65 12.50 16.35 -56.86
N GLU A 66 13.58 17.06 -56.51
CA GLU A 66 14.72 17.30 -57.42
C GLU A 66 15.33 16.00 -57.95
N SER A 67 15.34 14.96 -57.11
CA SER A 67 15.81 13.61 -57.43
C SER A 67 14.81 12.77 -58.23
N ASN A 68 13.58 13.27 -58.40
CA ASN A 68 12.43 12.53 -58.90
C ASN A 68 12.08 11.26 -58.08
N LEU A 69 12.42 11.25 -56.78
CA LEU A 69 12.19 10.12 -55.88
C LEU A 69 11.49 10.57 -54.59
N CYS A 70 10.27 10.10 -54.39
CA CYS A 70 9.47 10.32 -53.19
C CYS A 70 9.26 8.99 -52.47
N ILE A 71 9.84 8.83 -51.27
CA ILE A 71 9.59 7.66 -50.41
C ILE A 71 8.46 7.96 -49.44
N LEU A 72 7.57 7.00 -49.21
CA LEU A 72 6.59 7.10 -48.14
C LEU A 72 7.22 6.64 -46.83
N VAL A 73 7.33 7.54 -45.86
CA VAL A 73 7.84 7.26 -44.52
C VAL A 73 6.74 7.56 -43.49
N GLY A 74 6.15 6.50 -42.94
CA GLY A 74 4.98 6.61 -42.07
C GLY A 74 3.74 7.06 -42.87
N THR A 75 3.17 8.21 -42.51
CA THR A 75 1.96 8.77 -43.15
C THR A 75 2.25 9.89 -44.16
N SER A 76 3.51 10.26 -44.37
CA SER A 76 3.92 11.35 -45.27
C SER A 76 5.06 10.92 -46.20
N GLY A 77 5.10 11.45 -47.41
CA GLY A 77 6.23 11.22 -48.32
C GLY A 77 7.38 12.20 -48.03
N GLN A 78 8.61 11.77 -48.28
CA GLN A 78 9.80 12.62 -48.27
C GLN A 78 10.65 12.40 -49.51
N CYS A 79 11.22 13.48 -50.03
CA CYS A 79 12.14 13.44 -51.15
C CYS A 79 13.45 12.76 -50.75
N THR A 80 13.87 11.76 -51.50
CA THR A 80 15.10 10.98 -51.24
C THR A 80 16.07 11.05 -52.43
N GLN A 81 17.17 10.32 -52.42
CA GLN A 81 18.07 10.15 -53.55
C GLN A 81 18.53 8.69 -53.65
N LEU A 82 19.02 8.28 -54.82
CA LEU A 82 19.71 7.00 -54.99
C LEU A 82 20.94 6.94 -54.09
N CYS A 83 21.25 5.74 -53.60
CA CYS A 83 22.40 5.56 -52.74
C CYS A 83 23.72 5.98 -53.40
N GLY A 84 24.47 6.81 -52.68
CA GLY A 84 25.87 7.16 -52.90
C GLY A 84 26.50 7.40 -51.53
N ASP A 85 26.46 8.65 -51.06
CA ASP A 85 26.67 9.03 -49.66
C ASP A 85 25.34 9.58 -49.08
N CYS A 86 24.65 8.76 -48.29
CA CYS A 86 23.45 9.22 -47.59
C CYS A 86 23.85 10.15 -46.42
N PRO A 87 23.13 11.27 -46.19
CA PRO A 87 23.38 12.13 -45.04
C PRO A 87 23.26 11.39 -43.71
N ASP A 88 23.95 11.89 -42.68
CA ASP A 88 23.78 11.42 -41.31
C ASP A 88 22.30 11.47 -40.92
N SER A 89 21.76 10.38 -40.38
CA SER A 89 20.32 10.09 -40.17
C SER A 89 19.56 9.47 -41.35
N TYR A 90 20.23 9.04 -42.41
CA TYR A 90 19.64 8.28 -43.51
C TYR A 90 20.48 7.03 -43.83
N GLY A 91 19.80 5.89 -44.01
CA GLY A 91 20.40 4.61 -44.39
C GLY A 91 20.17 4.30 -45.86
N CYS A 92 21.11 3.62 -46.51
CA CYS A 92 20.96 3.13 -47.87
C CYS A 92 20.13 1.84 -47.89
N LEU A 93 18.87 1.91 -48.30
CA LEU A 93 17.89 0.84 -48.15
C LEU A 93 17.18 0.54 -49.48
N GLY A 94 16.93 -0.74 -49.76
CA GLY A 94 16.28 -1.19 -50.99
C GLY A 94 14.77 -1.00 -50.94
N VAL A 95 14.23 -0.14 -51.80
CA VAL A 95 12.79 0.11 -51.95
C VAL A 95 12.34 -0.41 -53.32
N GLU A 96 11.30 -1.25 -53.33
CA GLU A 96 10.72 -1.78 -54.56
C GLU A 96 9.79 -0.77 -55.23
N GLY A 97 9.88 -0.63 -56.55
CA GLY A 97 8.93 0.14 -57.34
C GLY A 97 9.16 1.66 -57.38
N ILE A 98 10.24 2.16 -56.78
CA ILE A 98 10.47 3.61 -56.66
C ILE A 98 11.00 4.28 -57.94
N VAL A 99 11.90 3.62 -58.68
CA VAL A 99 12.43 4.09 -59.98
C VAL A 99 11.69 3.44 -61.14
N LEU A 100 11.46 2.13 -61.04
CA LEU A 100 10.72 1.33 -62.02
C LEU A 100 9.84 0.33 -61.28
N GLU A 101 8.58 0.19 -61.70
CA GLU A 101 7.68 -0.83 -61.15
C GLU A 101 8.31 -2.24 -61.27
N GLY A 102 8.34 -2.98 -60.16
CA GLY A 102 8.90 -4.34 -60.10
C GLY A 102 10.44 -4.42 -59.99
N THR A 103 11.13 -3.30 -59.69
CA THR A 103 12.57 -3.30 -59.43
C THR A 103 12.90 -2.72 -58.06
N VAL A 104 13.84 -3.35 -57.34
CA VAL A 104 14.38 -2.83 -56.07
C VAL A 104 15.49 -1.84 -56.38
N SER A 105 15.31 -0.59 -55.95
CA SER A 105 16.34 0.46 -56.05
C SER A 105 16.77 0.88 -54.66
N PHE A 106 18.08 1.03 -54.46
CA PHE A 106 18.64 1.45 -53.18
C PHE A 106 18.59 2.98 -53.09
N VAL A 107 17.86 3.49 -52.09
CA VAL A 107 17.64 4.92 -51.84
C VAL A 107 17.90 5.28 -50.38
N CYS A 108 18.18 6.55 -50.11
CA CYS A 108 18.45 7.04 -48.76
C CYS A 108 17.14 7.18 -47.96
N VAL A 109 16.87 6.28 -47.03
CA VAL A 109 15.67 6.32 -46.18
C VAL A 109 16.04 6.87 -44.81
N PRO A 110 15.25 7.79 -44.21
CA PRO A 110 15.52 8.30 -42.87
C PRO A 110 15.60 7.15 -41.87
N THR A 111 16.70 7.06 -41.14
CA THR A 111 16.86 6.14 -40.02
C THR A 111 16.42 6.88 -38.76
N SER A 112 15.15 6.73 -38.39
CA SER A 112 14.73 7.13 -37.05
C SER A 112 15.34 6.12 -36.08
N ASN A 113 16.38 6.50 -35.34
CA ASN A 113 16.96 5.64 -34.33
C ASN A 113 16.00 5.52 -33.14
N GLN A 114 15.08 4.57 -33.20
CA GLN A 114 14.14 4.22 -32.13
C GLN A 114 14.81 3.33 -31.07
N LEU A 115 16.15 3.28 -31.01
CA LEU A 115 16.84 2.43 -30.05
C LEU A 115 16.40 2.77 -28.62
N CYS A 116 15.95 1.76 -27.89
CA CYS A 116 15.41 1.86 -26.54
C CYS A 116 14.12 2.68 -26.38
N THR A 117 13.34 2.90 -27.44
CA THR A 117 11.93 3.31 -27.26
C THR A 117 11.04 2.09 -27.02
N THR A 118 10.05 2.24 -26.15
CA THR A 118 9.06 1.20 -25.84
C THR A 118 8.27 0.79 -27.08
N CYS A 119 8.00 -0.51 -27.22
CA CYS A 119 7.25 -1.04 -28.36
C CYS A 119 6.39 -2.27 -27.98
N THR A 120 5.38 -2.51 -28.79
CA THR A 120 4.49 -3.66 -28.79
C THR A 120 4.64 -4.47 -30.08
N GLU A 121 5.01 -3.85 -31.21
CA GLU A 121 5.19 -4.54 -32.49
C GLU A 121 6.48 -4.11 -33.19
N ASP A 122 7.05 -4.98 -34.02
CA ASP A 122 8.26 -4.69 -34.80
C ASP A 122 8.09 -3.47 -35.73
N THR A 123 6.86 -3.24 -36.21
CA THR A 123 6.49 -2.12 -37.09
C THR A 123 6.66 -0.75 -36.42
N GLU A 124 6.72 -0.70 -35.10
CA GLU A 124 6.94 0.53 -34.33
C GLU A 124 8.43 0.89 -34.22
N CYS A 125 9.32 -0.09 -34.44
CA CYS A 125 10.76 0.10 -34.30
C CYS A 125 11.41 0.59 -35.59
N THR A 126 10.82 0.31 -36.74
CA THR A 126 11.25 0.88 -38.01
C THR A 126 10.18 0.69 -39.10
N LEU A 127 10.21 1.57 -40.10
CA LEU A 127 9.31 1.54 -41.26
C LEU A 127 9.61 0.39 -42.24
N ILE A 128 10.77 -0.26 -42.12
CA ILE A 128 11.27 -1.28 -43.08
C ILE A 128 11.49 -2.66 -42.46
N GLY A 129 11.04 -2.89 -41.23
CA GLY A 129 11.01 -4.19 -40.54
C GLY A 129 12.34 -4.81 -40.09
N MET A 130 13.47 -4.09 -40.19
CA MET A 130 14.80 -4.58 -39.77
C MET A 130 15.07 -4.43 -38.26
N ASP A 131 14.62 -3.34 -37.66
CA ASP A 131 14.65 -3.11 -36.22
C ASP A 131 13.52 -3.90 -35.58
N LYS A 132 13.81 -4.57 -34.48
CA LYS A 132 12.90 -5.51 -33.84
C LYS A 132 12.46 -5.03 -32.47
N CYS A 133 11.21 -5.34 -32.14
CA CYS A 133 10.70 -5.10 -30.81
C CYS A 133 11.09 -6.28 -29.90
N VAL A 134 12.21 -6.13 -29.20
CA VAL A 134 12.84 -7.19 -28.40
C VAL A 134 12.35 -7.13 -26.95
N THR A 135 12.32 -8.29 -26.29
CA THR A 135 12.04 -8.39 -24.86
C THR A 135 13.35 -8.50 -24.08
N TYR A 136 13.55 -7.60 -23.12
CA TYR A 136 14.69 -7.61 -22.22
C TYR A 136 14.46 -8.58 -21.02
N PRO A 137 15.52 -8.98 -20.29
CA PRO A 137 15.41 -9.86 -19.13
C PRO A 137 14.47 -9.39 -18.02
N ASP A 138 14.25 -8.09 -17.89
CA ASP A 138 13.27 -7.47 -16.97
C ASP A 138 11.81 -7.63 -17.45
N GLY A 139 11.60 -8.09 -18.68
CA GLY A 139 10.30 -8.27 -19.30
C GLY A 139 9.86 -7.09 -20.16
N ASP A 140 10.58 -5.97 -20.12
CA ASP A 140 10.26 -4.79 -20.90
C ASP A 140 10.54 -5.01 -22.38
N ARG A 141 9.74 -4.34 -23.20
CA ARG A 141 9.84 -4.42 -24.65
C ARG A 141 10.29 -3.09 -25.21
N ALA A 142 11.42 -3.12 -25.90
CA ALA A 142 11.98 -1.94 -26.51
C ALA A 142 12.53 -2.25 -27.90
N CYS A 143 12.61 -1.21 -28.71
CA CYS A 143 13.13 -1.30 -30.05
C CYS A 143 14.65 -1.46 -30.01
N ALA A 144 15.12 -2.54 -30.62
CA ALA A 144 16.53 -2.75 -30.89
C ALA A 144 16.79 -2.51 -32.37
N ARG A 145 17.94 -1.90 -32.67
CA ARG A 145 18.33 -1.58 -34.04
C ARG A 145 19.04 -2.76 -34.68
N ASP A 146 18.80 -3.03 -35.96
CA ASP A 146 19.59 -4.01 -36.70
C ASP A 146 21.08 -3.61 -36.71
N CYS A 147 21.93 -4.60 -36.47
CA CYS A 147 23.38 -4.44 -36.44
C CYS A 147 24.13 -5.34 -37.42
N SER A 148 23.42 -5.97 -38.36
CA SER A 148 24.03 -6.80 -39.40
C SER A 148 24.86 -5.98 -40.39
N GLY A 149 24.43 -4.73 -40.66
CA GLY A 149 25.11 -3.80 -41.57
C GLY A 149 25.76 -2.59 -40.90
N VAL A 150 25.46 -2.31 -39.62
CA VAL A 150 25.91 -1.08 -38.92
C VAL A 150 26.30 -1.38 -37.48
N SER A 151 27.47 -0.89 -37.05
CA SER A 151 27.96 -1.06 -35.68
C SER A 151 27.08 -0.37 -34.63
N CYS A 152 26.82 -1.05 -33.52
CA CYS A 152 26.03 -0.51 -32.42
C CYS A 152 26.68 0.71 -31.75
N PRO A 153 25.88 1.66 -31.20
CA PRO A 153 26.40 2.76 -30.40
C PRO A 153 27.08 2.29 -29.12
N VAL A 154 27.87 3.15 -28.48
CA VAL A 154 28.48 2.86 -27.17
C VAL A 154 27.39 2.54 -26.14
N GLY A 155 27.59 1.47 -25.36
CA GLY A 155 26.61 0.96 -24.40
C GLY A 155 25.65 -0.08 -24.99
N TYR A 156 25.87 -0.49 -26.24
CA TYR A 156 25.10 -1.54 -26.91
C TYR A 156 26.03 -2.53 -27.60
N ASP A 157 25.73 -3.82 -27.45
CA ASP A 157 26.41 -4.91 -28.12
C ASP A 157 25.50 -5.52 -29.19
N CYS A 158 26.10 -5.94 -30.31
CA CYS A 158 25.37 -6.61 -31.38
C CYS A 158 25.14 -8.07 -31.01
N GLU A 159 23.93 -8.39 -30.58
CA GLU A 159 23.56 -9.74 -30.14
C GLU A 159 22.59 -10.40 -31.11
N THR A 160 22.54 -11.74 -31.07
CA THR A 160 21.57 -12.51 -31.85
C THR A 160 20.33 -12.76 -31.01
N VAL A 161 19.21 -12.17 -31.39
CA VAL A 161 17.93 -12.29 -30.71
C VAL A 161 17.01 -13.21 -31.50
N ASN A 162 16.38 -14.18 -30.84
CA ASN A 162 15.40 -15.07 -31.47
C ASN A 162 13.98 -14.51 -31.29
N ILE A 163 13.29 -14.23 -32.39
CA ILE A 163 11.92 -13.72 -32.40
C ILE A 163 11.10 -14.62 -33.32
N GLY A 164 10.09 -15.29 -32.76
CA GLY A 164 9.23 -16.19 -33.52
C GLY A 164 9.97 -17.36 -34.19
N GLY A 165 11.08 -17.83 -33.61
CA GLY A 165 11.89 -18.92 -34.16
C GLY A 165 12.94 -18.49 -35.19
N SER A 166 12.98 -17.20 -35.55
CA SER A 166 13.98 -16.64 -36.46
C SER A 166 15.02 -15.82 -35.68
N ASN A 167 16.28 -15.86 -36.13
CA ASN A 167 17.38 -15.13 -35.50
C ASN A 167 17.62 -13.81 -36.23
N PHE A 168 17.71 -12.73 -35.47
CA PHE A 168 18.00 -11.38 -35.95
C PHE A 168 19.19 -10.80 -35.18
N GLN A 169 20.05 -10.03 -35.85
CA GLN A 169 21.15 -9.33 -35.19
C GLN A 169 20.69 -7.95 -34.75
N GLN A 170 20.66 -7.70 -33.44
CA GLN A 170 20.07 -6.49 -32.88
C GLN A 170 21.01 -5.87 -31.83
N CYS A 171 21.05 -4.54 -31.76
CA CYS A 171 21.79 -3.81 -30.75
C CYS A 171 21.08 -3.91 -29.40
N MET A 172 21.57 -4.79 -28.53
CA MET A 172 21.08 -4.98 -27.17
C MET A 172 21.88 -4.09 -26.21
N ALA A 173 21.20 -3.51 -25.22
CA ALA A 173 21.87 -2.68 -24.21
C ALA A 173 22.80 -3.56 -23.36
N THR A 174 24.04 -3.14 -23.14
CA THR A 174 25.02 -3.93 -22.37
C THR A 174 24.63 -4.10 -20.90
N SER A 175 23.78 -3.20 -20.40
CA SER A 175 23.14 -3.29 -19.09
C SER A 175 22.07 -4.38 -19.00
N GLY A 176 21.62 -4.94 -20.13
CA GLY A 176 20.48 -5.83 -20.18
C GLY A 176 19.15 -5.14 -19.89
N ALA A 177 19.08 -3.81 -19.97
CA ALA A 177 17.85 -3.03 -19.82
C ALA A 177 17.98 -1.69 -20.57
N CYS A 178 16.90 -1.23 -21.19
CA CYS A 178 16.90 0.02 -21.96
C CYS A 178 16.67 1.26 -21.10
N ASP A 179 15.96 1.09 -20.00
CA ASP A 179 15.59 2.12 -19.04
C ASP A 179 16.63 2.27 -17.90
N CYS A 180 17.58 1.34 -17.79
CA CYS A 180 18.74 1.43 -16.91
C CYS A 180 20.05 1.30 -17.70
N THR A 181 20.81 2.40 -17.77
CA THR A 181 22.08 2.49 -18.49
C THR A 181 23.12 3.27 -17.68
N ALA A 182 24.35 3.37 -18.18
CA ALA A 182 25.40 4.20 -17.58
C ALA A 182 25.00 5.68 -17.38
N SER A 183 23.94 6.14 -18.05
CA SER A 183 23.47 7.53 -18.00
C SER A 183 22.62 7.85 -16.77
N ASN A 184 22.03 6.85 -16.10
CA ASN A 184 21.10 7.05 -14.99
C ASN A 184 21.33 6.11 -13.80
N PRO A 185 22.57 5.98 -13.27
CA PRO A 185 22.80 5.21 -12.05
C PRO A 185 21.96 5.79 -10.89
N GLY A 186 21.35 4.92 -10.10
CA GLY A 186 20.48 5.29 -8.99
C GLY A 186 19.02 5.52 -9.35
N ALA A 187 18.61 5.37 -10.63
CA ALA A 187 17.19 5.25 -10.96
C ALA A 187 16.57 4.08 -10.19
N MET A 188 15.30 4.21 -9.79
CA MET A 188 14.57 3.20 -9.05
C MET A 188 13.30 2.80 -9.80
N GLN A 189 12.99 1.51 -9.77
CA GLN A 189 11.73 0.98 -10.27
C GLN A 189 11.12 -0.02 -9.31
N GLU A 190 9.80 -0.20 -9.40
CA GLU A 190 9.08 -1.21 -8.65
C GLU A 190 9.40 -2.60 -9.18
N CYS A 191 9.49 -3.56 -8.27
CA CYS A 191 9.69 -4.96 -8.60
C CYS A 191 8.93 -5.83 -7.59
N THR A 192 8.72 -7.11 -7.91
CA THR A 192 8.00 -8.02 -7.01
C THR A 192 8.92 -9.10 -6.47
N ILE A 193 8.91 -9.29 -5.15
CA ILE A 193 9.62 -10.36 -4.46
C ILE A 193 8.62 -11.48 -4.16
N PRO A 194 8.76 -12.67 -4.77
CA PRO A 194 7.91 -13.81 -4.44
C PRO A 194 8.30 -14.37 -3.06
N THR A 195 7.35 -14.42 -2.13
CA THR A 195 7.52 -15.06 -0.83
C THR A 195 6.74 -16.38 -0.79
N PRO A 196 6.91 -17.22 0.24
CA PRO A 196 6.16 -18.48 0.34
C PRO A 196 4.63 -18.32 0.42
N TRP A 197 4.13 -17.13 0.80
CA TRP A 197 2.69 -16.92 1.05
C TRP A 197 2.08 -15.72 0.34
N ASN A 198 2.90 -14.78 -0.16
CA ASN A 198 2.43 -13.58 -0.85
C ASN A 198 3.44 -13.08 -1.89
N MET A 199 3.08 -12.00 -2.59
CA MET A 199 4.02 -11.21 -3.38
C MET A 199 4.25 -9.90 -2.63
N CYS A 200 5.52 -9.59 -2.38
CA CYS A 200 5.93 -8.34 -1.75
C CYS A 200 6.35 -7.34 -2.83
N LEU A 201 6.05 -6.06 -2.63
CA LEU A 201 6.50 -4.99 -3.51
C LEU A 201 7.86 -4.49 -3.01
N GLY A 202 8.89 -4.64 -3.84
CA GLY A 202 10.23 -4.12 -3.59
C GLY A 202 10.61 -3.04 -4.59
N ALA A 203 11.88 -2.61 -4.53
CA ALA A 203 12.46 -1.71 -5.52
C ALA A 203 13.81 -2.23 -6.01
N GLN A 204 14.07 -2.05 -7.30
CA GLN A 204 15.38 -2.25 -7.89
C GLN A 204 16.07 -0.91 -8.08
N THR A 205 17.39 -0.90 -7.92
CA THR A 205 18.23 0.27 -8.20
C THR A 205 19.07 0.03 -9.45
N CYS A 206 19.11 1.00 -10.35
CA CYS A 206 19.93 0.96 -11.55
C CYS A 206 21.42 1.11 -11.20
N ASN A 207 22.23 0.10 -11.51
CA ASN A 207 23.67 0.08 -11.28
C ASN A 207 24.46 0.64 -12.48
N GLY A 208 23.84 1.49 -13.29
CA GLY A 208 24.46 2.11 -14.45
C GLY A 208 24.67 1.11 -15.59
N ALA A 209 25.92 0.95 -16.02
CA ALA A 209 26.29 0.02 -17.10
C ALA A 209 26.05 -1.46 -16.75
N LEU A 210 25.85 -1.79 -15.47
CA LEU A 210 25.58 -3.14 -14.99
C LEU A 210 24.09 -3.49 -15.01
N GLY A 211 23.20 -2.56 -15.36
CA GLY A 211 21.75 -2.79 -15.36
C GLY A 211 21.09 -2.74 -14.00
N TRP A 212 19.85 -3.23 -13.95
CA TRP A 212 19.05 -3.30 -12.73
C TRP A 212 19.67 -4.27 -11.72
N GLY A 213 19.73 -3.84 -10.46
CA GLY A 213 20.14 -4.68 -9.34
C GLY A 213 19.11 -5.75 -8.95
N GLY A 214 19.38 -6.40 -7.82
CA GLY A 214 18.39 -7.25 -7.16
C GLY A 214 17.17 -6.43 -6.71
N CYS A 215 16.02 -7.09 -6.62
CA CYS A 215 14.83 -6.50 -6.03
C CYS A 215 15.00 -6.46 -4.52
N ASP A 216 15.14 -5.27 -3.95
CA ASP A 216 15.34 -5.05 -2.52
C ASP A 216 13.99 -4.75 -1.84
N PRO A 217 13.79 -5.25 -0.60
CA PRO A 217 12.57 -4.97 0.15
C PRO A 217 12.48 -3.48 0.57
N PRO A 218 11.28 -2.95 0.84
CA PRO A 218 11.10 -1.57 1.31
C PRO A 218 11.87 -1.22 2.59
N SER A 219 12.05 -2.22 3.47
CA SER A 219 12.77 -2.10 4.73
C SER A 219 13.56 -3.38 5.01
N LEU A 220 14.58 -3.29 5.86
CA LEU A 220 15.30 -4.46 6.37
C LEU A 220 14.63 -5.07 7.61
N ASN A 221 13.82 -4.29 8.30
CA ASN A 221 13.13 -4.71 9.53
C ASN A 221 11.63 -4.51 9.34
N ASP A 222 10.87 -5.41 9.95
CA ASP A 222 9.42 -5.31 9.98
C ASP A 222 8.88 -5.63 11.39
N ASP A 223 8.10 -4.71 11.95
CA ASP A 223 7.43 -4.87 13.24
C ASP A 223 5.94 -4.92 12.96
N PRO A 224 5.17 -5.86 13.53
CA PRO A 224 3.77 -5.98 13.17
C PRO A 224 3.00 -4.69 13.38
N ASP A 225 2.29 -4.25 12.34
CA ASP A 225 1.60 -2.96 12.31
C ASP A 225 0.11 -3.09 12.01
N ALA A 226 -0.60 -1.95 11.92
CA ALA A 226 -2.05 -1.93 11.68
C ALA A 226 -2.43 -2.03 10.19
N GLY A 227 -1.45 -1.87 9.29
CA GLY A 227 -1.57 -2.06 7.85
C GLY A 227 -1.34 -3.50 7.41
N PHE A 228 -0.77 -4.34 8.28
CA PHE A 228 -0.44 -5.75 8.00
C PHE A 228 0.52 -5.91 6.83
N VAL A 229 1.49 -4.99 6.73
CA VAL A 229 2.41 -4.89 5.59
C VAL A 229 3.68 -5.65 5.91
N ASP A 230 3.99 -6.65 5.08
CA ASP A 230 5.29 -7.33 5.06
C ASP A 230 6.35 -6.39 4.46
N SER A 231 6.99 -5.58 5.31
CA SER A 231 7.90 -4.51 4.87
C SER A 231 9.32 -5.00 4.58
N ASN A 232 9.70 -6.17 5.08
CA ASN A 232 11.00 -6.80 4.84
C ASN A 232 10.93 -7.97 3.84
N CYS A 233 9.74 -8.22 3.28
CA CYS A 233 9.45 -9.27 2.31
C CYS A 233 9.85 -10.67 2.79
N ASP A 234 9.74 -10.96 4.08
CA ASP A 234 10.10 -12.26 4.66
C ASP A 234 8.95 -13.30 4.65
N GLY A 235 7.77 -12.85 4.19
CA GLY A 235 6.57 -13.63 3.96
C GLY A 235 5.45 -13.41 4.97
N LEU A 236 5.63 -12.55 5.97
CA LEU A 236 4.59 -12.19 6.93
C LEU A 236 4.71 -10.74 7.37
N ASP A 237 3.67 -10.21 8.01
CA ASP A 237 3.72 -8.93 8.72
C ASP A 237 4.47 -9.10 10.05
N GLY A 238 5.67 -8.53 10.12
CA GLY A 238 6.65 -8.73 11.18
C GLY A 238 7.96 -9.36 10.70
N ASP A 239 8.89 -9.62 11.64
CA ASP A 239 10.21 -10.17 11.34
C ASP A 239 10.37 -11.56 11.98
N ARG A 240 10.48 -12.58 11.11
CA ARG A 240 10.62 -13.99 11.49
C ARG A 240 11.86 -14.27 12.33
N ALA A 241 12.94 -13.53 12.12
CA ALA A 241 14.18 -13.68 12.88
C ALA A 241 14.07 -13.07 14.29
N ARG A 242 13.12 -12.16 14.51
CA ARG A 242 12.88 -11.45 15.78
C ARG A 242 11.70 -11.99 16.60
N ALA A 243 11.02 -13.02 16.13
CA ALA A 243 9.81 -13.54 16.77
C ALA A 243 9.90 -14.98 17.27
N ILE A 244 9.05 -15.33 18.24
CA ILE A 244 8.78 -16.70 18.64
C ILE A 244 7.38 -17.10 18.16
N PHE A 245 7.29 -18.20 17.40
CA PHE A 245 6.03 -18.71 16.86
C PHE A 245 5.29 -19.57 17.89
N VAL A 246 3.98 -19.32 18.05
CA VAL A 246 3.09 -20.03 18.97
C VAL A 246 1.83 -20.49 18.23
N SER A 247 1.48 -21.77 18.36
CA SER A 247 0.28 -22.39 17.77
C SER A 247 -0.31 -23.41 18.74
N VAL A 248 -1.63 -23.54 18.80
CA VAL A 248 -2.30 -24.59 19.58
C VAL A 248 -1.88 -26.01 19.19
N ALA A 249 -1.44 -26.20 17.93
CA ALA A 249 -0.93 -27.47 17.41
C ALA A 249 0.57 -27.68 17.67
N GLY A 250 1.25 -26.69 18.26
CA GLY A 250 2.67 -26.72 18.57
C GLY A 250 3.02 -27.62 19.76
N VAL A 251 4.31 -27.65 20.09
CA VAL A 251 4.84 -28.41 21.23
C VAL A 251 5.75 -27.52 22.07
N ASN A 252 5.53 -27.48 23.38
CA ASN A 252 6.42 -26.76 24.30
C ASN A 252 7.73 -27.53 24.50
N ALA A 253 8.74 -27.19 23.70
CA ALA A 253 10.08 -27.75 23.75
C ALA A 253 11.13 -26.65 23.93
N ALA A 254 12.35 -27.00 24.36
CA ALA A 254 13.41 -26.02 24.59
C ALA A 254 13.81 -25.23 23.32
N THR A 255 13.53 -25.76 22.12
CA THR A 255 13.86 -25.16 20.82
C THR A 255 12.65 -24.64 20.05
N CYS A 256 11.43 -24.84 20.56
CA CYS A 256 10.23 -24.45 19.83
C CYS A 256 10.19 -22.95 19.56
N GLY A 257 9.45 -22.61 18.51
CA GLY A 257 9.08 -21.27 18.11
C GLY A 257 10.20 -20.47 17.45
N LEU A 258 11.40 -21.02 17.23
CA LEU A 258 12.45 -20.33 16.47
C LEU A 258 12.15 -20.27 14.96
N VAL A 259 11.36 -21.23 14.47
CA VAL A 259 10.88 -21.31 13.09
C VAL A 259 9.38 -21.59 13.10
N TYR A 260 8.67 -21.08 12.10
CA TYR A 260 7.20 -21.16 11.99
C TYR A 260 6.67 -22.61 11.88
N SER A 261 7.51 -23.54 11.41
CA SER A 261 7.18 -24.96 11.24
C SER A 261 7.30 -25.80 12.53
N ASP A 262 7.89 -25.24 13.59
CA ASP A 262 8.01 -25.87 14.91
C ASP A 262 7.56 -24.90 16.01
N PRO A 263 6.29 -24.49 16.04
CA PRO A 263 5.81 -23.49 17.00
C PRO A 263 5.70 -24.05 18.42
N CYS A 264 5.82 -23.17 19.42
CA CYS A 264 5.49 -23.51 20.80
C CYS A 264 3.97 -23.67 20.97
N GLN A 265 3.55 -24.49 21.94
CA GLN A 265 2.13 -24.78 22.15
C GLN A 265 1.38 -23.65 22.86
N THR A 266 2.00 -23.02 23.85
CA THR A 266 1.33 -22.03 24.72
C THR A 266 1.99 -20.66 24.67
N ILE A 267 1.19 -19.60 24.78
CA ILE A 267 1.67 -18.21 24.73
C ILE A 267 2.65 -17.93 25.87
N GLY A 268 2.35 -18.37 27.09
CA GLY A 268 3.26 -18.19 28.23
C GLY A 268 4.62 -18.86 28.02
N PHE A 269 4.66 -20.02 27.37
CA PHE A 269 5.93 -20.67 27.01
C PHE A 269 6.64 -19.92 25.88
N GLY A 270 5.90 -19.41 24.89
CA GLY A 270 6.43 -18.54 23.84
C GLY A 270 7.08 -17.26 24.39
N ILE A 271 6.46 -16.59 25.36
CA ILE A 271 7.03 -15.42 26.06
C ILE A 271 8.34 -15.80 26.75
N ALA A 272 8.37 -16.92 27.48
CA ALA A 272 9.59 -17.39 28.13
C ALA A 272 10.71 -17.71 27.12
N ARG A 273 10.36 -18.31 25.97
CA ARG A 273 11.29 -18.57 24.87
C ARG A 273 11.80 -17.28 24.21
N ALA A 274 10.97 -16.25 24.11
CA ALA A 274 11.33 -14.96 23.54
C ALA A 274 12.41 -14.28 24.39
N VAL A 275 12.22 -14.24 25.72
CA VAL A 275 13.24 -13.79 26.67
C VAL A 275 14.53 -14.61 26.53
N ALA A 276 14.42 -15.94 26.57
CA ALA A 276 15.58 -16.83 26.52
C ALA A 276 16.37 -16.73 25.19
N SER A 277 15.73 -16.31 24.11
CA SER A 277 16.33 -16.17 22.79
C SER A 277 16.62 -14.72 22.40
N SER A 278 16.43 -13.76 23.32
CA SER A 278 16.56 -12.32 23.07
C SER A 278 15.74 -11.83 21.86
N ARG A 279 14.53 -12.37 21.72
CA ARG A 279 13.58 -12.00 20.66
C ARG A 279 12.48 -11.11 21.26
N PRO A 280 12.20 -9.92 20.69
CA PRO A 280 11.21 -9.01 21.25
C PRO A 280 9.76 -9.43 20.99
N HIS A 281 9.50 -10.36 20.05
CA HIS A 281 8.14 -10.65 19.60
C HIS A 281 7.71 -12.10 19.85
N VAL A 282 6.41 -12.28 20.08
CA VAL A 282 5.71 -13.57 20.06
C VAL A 282 4.56 -13.49 19.07
N TYR A 283 4.58 -14.34 18.04
CA TYR A 283 3.54 -14.41 17.01
C TYR A 283 2.63 -15.59 17.28
N VAL A 284 1.33 -15.30 17.40
CA VAL A 284 0.33 -16.26 17.87
C VAL A 284 -0.65 -16.55 16.75
N GLN A 285 -0.68 -17.82 16.36
CA GLN A 285 -1.62 -18.35 15.38
C GLN A 285 -3.04 -18.42 15.95
N ASN A 286 -4.04 -18.34 15.06
CA ASN A 286 -5.45 -18.44 15.39
C ASN A 286 -5.76 -19.69 16.22
N GLY A 287 -6.58 -19.53 17.25
CA GLY A 287 -6.89 -20.61 18.18
C GLY A 287 -7.28 -20.12 19.56
N THR A 288 -7.64 -21.08 20.43
CA THR A 288 -8.01 -20.82 21.82
C THR A 288 -6.91 -21.32 22.75
N TYR A 289 -6.36 -20.41 23.55
CA TYR A 289 -5.27 -20.65 24.48
C TYR A 289 -5.79 -20.57 25.92
N ASN A 290 -5.91 -21.72 26.58
CA ASN A 290 -6.49 -21.84 27.93
C ASN A 290 -5.43 -21.68 29.02
N ALA A 291 -4.99 -20.45 29.26
CA ALA A 291 -4.10 -20.10 30.35
C ALA A 291 -4.18 -18.61 30.68
N SER A 292 -3.95 -18.26 31.95
CA SER A 292 -3.60 -16.88 32.29
C SER A 292 -2.19 -16.55 31.80
N ILE A 293 -1.98 -15.33 31.32
CA ILE A 293 -0.72 -14.88 30.74
C ILE A 293 -0.16 -13.73 31.56
N THR A 294 1.15 -13.80 31.85
CA THR A 294 1.91 -12.69 32.42
C THR A 294 2.85 -12.17 31.35
N MET A 295 2.68 -10.90 30.97
CA MET A 295 3.51 -10.23 29.98
C MET A 295 4.87 -9.87 30.59
N VAL A 296 5.90 -9.82 29.75
CA VAL A 296 7.29 -9.52 30.17
C VAL A 296 7.75 -8.21 29.52
N ASP A 297 8.60 -7.46 30.25
CA ASP A 297 9.14 -6.18 29.80
C ASP A 297 9.89 -6.32 28.48
N GLY A 298 9.51 -5.53 27.47
CA GLY A 298 10.11 -5.55 26.14
C GLY A 298 9.73 -6.76 25.26
N VAL A 299 8.82 -7.63 25.71
CA VAL A 299 8.30 -8.74 24.90
C VAL A 299 6.83 -8.50 24.53
N SER A 300 6.59 -8.26 23.25
CA SER A 300 5.27 -8.00 22.68
C SER A 300 4.64 -9.28 22.13
N VAL A 301 3.32 -9.42 22.29
CA VAL A 301 2.53 -10.55 21.80
C VAL A 301 1.58 -10.06 20.71
N PHE A 302 1.67 -10.66 19.54
CA PHE A 302 0.86 -10.31 18.37
C PHE A 302 0.03 -11.51 17.94
N GLY A 303 -1.29 -11.36 17.98
CA GLY A 303 -2.24 -12.27 17.39
C GLY A 303 -2.56 -11.88 15.95
N GLY A 304 -3.63 -12.46 15.42
CA GLY A 304 -4.08 -12.20 14.06
C GLY A 304 -3.41 -13.06 12.99
N TYR A 305 -2.52 -14.00 13.32
CA TYR A 305 -1.91 -14.90 12.34
C TYR A 305 -2.82 -16.10 12.06
N ASN A 306 -3.11 -16.40 10.79
CA ASN A 306 -3.88 -17.61 10.43
C ASN A 306 -2.99 -18.86 10.31
N PHE A 307 -3.57 -19.97 9.84
CA PHE A 307 -2.83 -21.25 9.69
C PHE A 307 -1.59 -21.15 8.78
N ASN A 308 -1.59 -20.21 7.83
CA ASN A 308 -0.49 -19.96 6.91
C ASN A 308 0.43 -18.82 7.38
N TRP A 309 0.30 -18.35 8.63
CA TRP A 309 1.05 -17.21 9.17
C TRP A 309 0.85 -15.89 8.43
N ALA A 310 -0.24 -15.75 7.67
CA ALA A 310 -0.67 -14.45 7.17
C ALA A 310 -1.40 -13.70 8.29
N ARG A 311 -1.07 -12.42 8.50
CA ARG A 311 -1.69 -11.59 9.53
C ARG A 311 -2.86 -10.78 8.97
N ALA A 312 -3.90 -10.63 9.78
CA ALA A 312 -5.04 -9.75 9.53
C ALA A 312 -5.70 -9.43 10.89
N PRO A 313 -6.66 -8.49 10.95
CA PRO A 313 -7.34 -8.17 12.21
C PRO A 313 -7.98 -9.40 12.85
N TYR A 314 -8.03 -9.45 14.19
CA TYR A 314 -8.63 -10.58 14.93
C TYR A 314 -10.10 -10.87 14.54
N SER A 315 -10.80 -9.87 14.01
CA SER A 315 -12.19 -9.95 13.54
C SER A 315 -12.35 -10.69 12.20
N THR A 316 -11.26 -10.90 11.47
CA THR A 316 -11.27 -11.65 10.21
C THR A 316 -11.36 -13.15 10.49
N ALA A 317 -12.24 -13.85 9.77
CA ALA A 317 -12.42 -15.28 9.92
C ALA A 317 -11.08 -16.03 9.69
N GLY A 318 -10.71 -16.89 10.63
CA GLY A 318 -9.44 -17.64 10.58
C GLY A 318 -8.23 -16.92 11.19
N HIS A 319 -8.38 -15.70 11.72
CA HIS A 319 -7.29 -14.92 12.35
C HIS A 319 -7.49 -14.74 13.87
N THR A 320 -8.64 -15.14 14.42
CA THR A 320 -8.96 -14.90 15.83
C THR A 320 -8.08 -15.72 16.78
N VAL A 321 -7.36 -15.02 17.65
CA VAL A 321 -6.64 -15.58 18.80
C VAL A 321 -7.46 -15.30 20.07
N THR A 322 -7.89 -16.33 20.78
CA THR A 322 -8.65 -16.19 22.03
C THR A 322 -7.83 -16.67 23.22
N ILE A 323 -7.51 -15.77 24.13
CA ILE A 323 -6.90 -16.06 25.43
C ILE A 323 -8.02 -16.29 26.43
N VAL A 324 -8.07 -17.48 27.04
CA VAL A 324 -9.03 -17.84 28.09
C VAL A 324 -8.25 -18.10 29.38
N GLY A 325 -8.23 -17.10 30.25
CA GLY A 325 -7.53 -17.16 31.52
C GLY A 325 -8.46 -17.33 32.72
N GLY A 326 -7.87 -17.34 33.92
CA GLY A 326 -8.61 -17.33 35.18
C GLY A 326 -9.28 -15.99 35.47
N VAL A 327 -9.55 -15.71 36.75
CA VAL A 327 -10.16 -14.44 37.19
C VAL A 327 -9.31 -13.21 36.88
N THR A 328 -8.02 -13.39 36.58
CA THR A 328 -7.19 -12.40 35.89
C THR A 328 -6.61 -13.08 34.67
N ALA A 329 -7.06 -12.71 33.46
CA ALA A 329 -6.67 -13.42 32.26
C ALA A 329 -5.30 -12.98 31.73
N VAL A 330 -5.04 -11.68 31.64
CA VAL A 330 -3.72 -11.15 31.26
C VAL A 330 -3.24 -10.16 32.31
N ARG A 331 -1.97 -10.29 32.72
CA ARG A 331 -1.32 -9.40 33.68
C ARG A 331 -0.10 -8.73 33.05
N PHE A 332 0.00 -7.42 33.23
CA PHE A 332 1.18 -6.61 33.00
C PHE A 332 1.60 -6.03 34.35
N ASP A 333 2.87 -6.17 34.71
CA ASP A 333 3.35 -5.72 36.02
C ASP A 333 4.77 -5.19 35.93
N SER A 334 4.97 -3.92 36.31
CA SER A 334 6.28 -3.27 36.35
C SER A 334 7.01 -3.21 35.01
N LEU A 335 6.28 -2.94 33.91
CA LEU A 335 6.85 -2.84 32.57
C LEU A 335 7.28 -1.40 32.24
N ALA A 336 8.55 -1.22 31.90
CA ALA A 336 9.19 0.06 31.58
C ALA A 336 9.52 0.20 30.08
N SER A 337 9.80 -0.91 29.39
CA SER A 337 10.08 -0.98 27.96
C SER A 337 8.77 -1.15 27.16
N PRO A 338 8.72 -0.71 25.89
CA PRO A 338 7.54 -0.92 25.04
C PRO A 338 7.14 -2.40 24.99
N THR A 339 5.92 -2.68 25.45
CA THR A 339 5.33 -4.02 25.47
C THR A 339 3.90 -3.95 24.94
N TRP A 340 3.64 -4.63 23.84
CA TRP A 340 2.35 -4.60 23.15
C TRP A 340 1.60 -5.92 23.28
N LEU A 341 0.27 -5.82 23.37
CA LEU A 341 -0.64 -6.92 23.14
C LEU A 341 -1.55 -6.54 21.98
N ASP A 342 -1.46 -7.28 20.88
CA ASP A 342 -2.08 -6.92 19.61
C ASP A 342 -2.96 -8.03 19.04
N ASP A 343 -4.10 -7.67 18.43
CA ASP A 343 -5.03 -8.55 17.70
C ASP A 343 -5.42 -9.84 18.44
N VAL A 344 -5.92 -9.69 19.66
CA VAL A 344 -6.41 -10.82 20.49
C VAL A 344 -7.77 -10.56 21.12
N VAL A 345 -8.48 -11.65 21.41
CA VAL A 345 -9.66 -11.66 22.27
C VAL A 345 -9.25 -12.20 23.64
N VAL A 346 -9.51 -11.46 24.71
CA VAL A 346 -9.20 -11.84 26.09
C VAL A 346 -10.48 -12.15 26.85
N ARG A 347 -10.57 -13.35 27.43
CA ARG A 347 -11.68 -13.82 28.27
C ARG A 347 -11.17 -14.17 29.67
N SER A 348 -11.76 -13.59 30.71
CA SER A 348 -11.53 -14.01 32.09
C SER A 348 -12.66 -14.89 32.60
N ALA A 349 -12.33 -15.79 33.53
CA ALA A 349 -13.30 -16.62 34.23
C ALA A 349 -14.15 -15.80 35.22
N ASP A 350 -15.33 -16.29 35.55
CA ASP A 350 -16.15 -15.71 36.62
C ASP A 350 -15.42 -15.78 37.97
N ALA A 351 -15.62 -14.76 38.79
CA ALA A 351 -15.13 -14.77 40.16
C ALA A 351 -15.90 -15.81 40.99
N THR A 352 -15.24 -16.44 41.96
CA THR A 352 -15.85 -17.51 42.77
C THR A 352 -16.00 -17.18 44.26
N GLY A 353 -15.20 -16.24 44.78
CA GLY A 353 -15.26 -15.81 46.19
C GLY A 353 -16.15 -14.59 46.41
N ALA A 354 -16.78 -14.46 47.59
CA ALA A 354 -17.59 -13.29 47.92
C ALA A 354 -16.76 -11.99 47.81
N GLY A 355 -17.30 -11.00 47.10
CA GLY A 355 -16.63 -9.73 46.80
C GLY A 355 -15.44 -9.84 45.82
N ALA A 356 -15.17 -11.02 45.25
CA ALA A 356 -14.08 -11.20 44.30
C ALA A 356 -14.43 -10.60 42.92
N SER A 357 -13.40 -10.08 42.25
CA SER A 357 -13.51 -9.49 40.91
C SER A 357 -13.13 -10.49 39.81
N SER A 358 -13.71 -10.33 38.63
CA SER A 358 -13.21 -10.91 37.38
C SER A 358 -12.62 -9.81 36.52
N ILE A 359 -11.36 -9.98 36.11
CA ILE A 359 -10.53 -8.97 35.45
C ILE A 359 -9.98 -9.58 34.16
N GLY A 360 -10.37 -9.03 33.00
CA GLY A 360 -9.80 -9.45 31.72
C GLY A 360 -8.31 -9.13 31.63
N ILE A 361 -7.95 -7.87 31.83
CA ILE A 361 -6.58 -7.38 31.78
C ILE A 361 -6.28 -6.55 33.02
N LEU A 362 -5.19 -6.87 33.73
CA LEU A 362 -4.69 -6.12 34.87
C LEU A 362 -3.33 -5.52 34.53
N ILE A 363 -3.22 -4.19 34.57
CA ILE A 363 -1.96 -3.46 34.36
C ILE A 363 -1.59 -2.74 35.67
N THR A 364 -0.42 -3.07 36.23
CA THR A 364 0.09 -2.47 37.47
C THR A 364 1.51 -1.96 37.29
N SER A 365 1.82 -0.78 37.83
CA SER A 365 3.18 -0.22 37.87
C SER A 365 3.92 -0.13 36.52
N SER A 366 3.19 -0.04 35.40
CA SER A 366 3.76 -0.04 34.05
C SER A 366 3.63 1.32 33.35
N GLN A 367 4.56 1.65 32.48
CA GLN A 367 4.65 2.96 31.80
C GLN A 367 4.56 2.87 30.26
N ALA A 368 4.87 1.71 29.66
CA ALA A 368 5.01 1.55 28.22
C ALA A 368 4.20 0.34 27.68
N VAL A 369 2.94 0.22 28.11
CA VAL A 369 2.02 -0.82 27.64
C VAL A 369 1.10 -0.27 26.56
N GLU A 370 0.95 -1.00 25.46
CA GLU A 370 -0.01 -0.69 24.40
C GLU A 370 -0.93 -1.89 24.14
N LEU A 371 -2.23 -1.64 24.04
CA LEU A 371 -3.23 -2.63 23.65
C LEU A 371 -3.79 -2.21 22.30
N ARG A 372 -3.59 -3.03 21.26
CA ARG A 372 -4.03 -2.74 19.89
C ARG A 372 -4.93 -3.88 19.40
N GLY A 373 -6.07 -3.55 18.79
CA GLY A 373 -7.00 -4.60 18.32
C GLY A 373 -7.42 -5.61 19.41
N VAL A 374 -7.53 -5.20 20.68
CA VAL A 374 -7.86 -6.12 21.79
C VAL A 374 -9.35 -6.07 22.14
N GLN A 375 -10.04 -7.21 22.05
CA GLN A 375 -11.39 -7.36 22.60
C GLN A 375 -11.33 -7.99 24.00
N VAL A 376 -11.84 -7.30 25.02
CA VAL A 376 -11.89 -7.82 26.39
C VAL A 376 -13.31 -8.23 26.77
N ILE A 377 -13.48 -9.47 27.21
CA ILE A 377 -14.74 -10.06 27.64
C ILE A 377 -14.56 -10.60 29.06
N PRO A 378 -14.81 -9.78 30.09
CA PRO A 378 -14.65 -10.22 31.46
C PRO A 378 -15.74 -11.21 31.88
N GLY A 379 -15.42 -12.06 32.83
CA GLY A 379 -16.41 -12.84 33.59
C GLY A 379 -17.18 -11.98 34.60
N VAL A 380 -18.09 -12.61 35.31
CA VAL A 380 -18.96 -11.98 36.31
C VAL A 380 -18.23 -11.86 37.65
N GLY A 381 -18.32 -10.70 38.30
CA GLY A 381 -17.87 -10.49 39.67
C GLY A 381 -18.87 -11.03 40.69
N MET A 382 -18.43 -11.37 41.90
CA MET A 382 -19.29 -11.93 42.93
C MET A 382 -19.77 -10.88 43.93
N ALA A 383 -21.01 -11.02 44.40
CA ALA A 383 -21.55 -10.19 45.46
C ALA A 383 -20.71 -10.28 46.75
N GLY A 384 -20.61 -9.18 47.48
CA GLY A 384 -20.01 -9.16 48.81
C GLY A 384 -20.82 -9.97 49.83
N THR A 385 -20.20 -10.32 50.95
CA THR A 385 -20.94 -10.91 52.07
C THR A 385 -21.90 -9.87 52.65
N PRO A 386 -23.17 -10.22 52.94
CA PRO A 386 -24.07 -9.34 53.69
C PRO A 386 -23.43 -8.91 55.01
N GLY A 387 -23.73 -7.67 55.44
CA GLY A 387 -23.34 -7.21 56.77
C GLY A 387 -24.03 -8.03 57.87
N THR A 388 -23.42 -8.10 59.04
CA THR A 388 -24.10 -8.64 60.23
C THR A 388 -25.13 -7.63 60.73
N ASP A 389 -26.27 -8.12 61.22
CA ASP A 389 -27.26 -7.28 61.89
C ASP A 389 -26.62 -6.55 63.09
N GLY A 390 -27.13 -5.35 63.37
CA GLY A 390 -26.75 -4.60 64.56
C GLY A 390 -27.23 -5.28 65.85
N SER A 391 -26.57 -4.99 66.96
CA SER A 391 -27.06 -5.41 68.27
C SER A 391 -28.45 -4.81 68.55
N VAL A 392 -29.31 -5.56 69.23
CA VAL A 392 -30.56 -5.03 69.78
C VAL A 392 -30.24 -3.82 70.68
N GLY A 393 -31.04 -2.75 70.58
CA GLY A 393 -30.91 -1.58 71.45
C GLY A 393 -31.17 -1.91 72.91
N THR A 394 -30.64 -1.12 73.84
CA THR A 394 -30.98 -1.26 75.26
C THR A 394 -32.46 -0.98 75.48
N ASP A 395 -33.08 -1.71 76.40
CA ASP A 395 -34.44 -1.40 76.86
C ASP A 395 -34.54 0.05 77.34
N GLY A 396 -35.72 0.65 77.19
CA GLY A 396 -36.03 1.96 77.76
C GLY A 396 -35.93 1.93 79.29
N SER A 397 -35.68 3.10 79.90
CA SER A 397 -35.81 3.22 81.36
C SER A 397 -37.26 2.98 81.77
N ASP A 398 -37.45 2.43 82.97
CA ASP A 398 -38.77 2.35 83.58
C ASP A 398 -39.42 3.73 83.59
N GLY A 399 -40.71 3.79 83.26
CA GLY A 399 -41.49 5.02 83.40
C GLY A 399 -41.44 5.51 84.85
N GLY A 400 -41.32 6.82 85.05
CA GLY A 400 -41.27 7.39 86.40
C GLY A 400 -42.50 7.00 87.23
N ASP A 401 -42.29 6.83 88.53
CA ASP A 401 -43.36 6.50 89.47
C ASP A 401 -44.55 7.44 89.31
N GLY A 402 -45.76 6.88 89.29
CA GLY A 402 -46.98 7.65 89.42
C GLY A 402 -46.97 8.43 90.74
N LYS A 403 -47.39 9.70 90.72
CA LYS A 403 -47.56 10.47 91.96
C LYS A 403 -48.54 9.74 92.90
N PRO A 404 -48.37 9.86 94.23
CA PRO A 404 -49.32 9.31 95.19
C PRO A 404 -50.76 9.69 94.82
N GLY A 405 -51.66 8.71 94.82
CA GLY A 405 -53.08 8.95 94.61
C GLY A 405 -53.62 9.90 95.67
N VAL A 406 -54.42 10.88 95.25
CA VAL A 406 -55.17 11.77 96.16
C VAL A 406 -56.58 11.21 96.25
N GLU A 407 -57.04 10.85 97.44
CA GLU A 407 -58.45 10.53 97.66
C GLU A 407 -59.28 11.82 97.57
N GLY A 408 -60.16 11.90 96.58
CA GLY A 408 -61.11 13.00 96.41
C GLY A 408 -62.40 12.80 97.20
N SER A 409 -62.32 12.61 98.52
CA SER A 409 -63.50 12.48 99.38
C SER A 409 -63.89 13.84 99.99
N THR A 410 -65.17 14.19 99.95
CA THR A 410 -65.72 15.47 100.43
C THR A 410 -66.01 15.49 101.94
N ALA A 411 -65.39 14.57 102.71
CA ALA A 411 -65.63 14.43 104.15
C ALA A 411 -64.61 15.24 104.99
N PHE A 412 -65.12 15.80 106.09
CA PHE A 412 -64.45 16.76 106.96
C PHE A 412 -63.14 16.22 107.56
N GLY A 413 -61.98 16.71 107.09
CA GLY A 413 -60.67 16.45 107.70
C GLY A 413 -59.48 16.13 106.78
N CYS A 414 -59.62 16.12 105.45
CA CYS A 414 -58.53 15.80 104.52
C CYS A 414 -58.03 17.01 103.71
N ASP A 415 -56.75 16.98 103.30
CA ASP A 415 -56.06 18.11 102.69
C ASP A 415 -56.52 18.41 101.25
N ASN A 416 -56.56 19.69 100.90
CA ASN A 416 -56.89 20.20 99.56
C ASN A 416 -55.68 20.15 98.61
N ARG A 417 -54.91 19.05 98.58
CA ARG A 417 -53.81 18.96 97.61
C ARG A 417 -54.35 18.78 96.19
N ALA A 418 -53.66 19.42 95.25
CA ALA A 418 -53.99 19.35 93.83
C ALA A 418 -53.90 17.91 93.31
N ILE A 419 -54.91 17.48 92.55
CA ILE A 419 -54.92 16.18 91.86
C ILE A 419 -53.69 16.11 90.94
N PRO A 420 -52.83 15.09 91.04
CA PRO A 420 -51.67 14.98 90.18
C PRO A 420 -52.08 14.83 88.71
N ALA A 421 -51.50 15.62 87.82
CA ALA A 421 -51.66 15.47 86.38
C ALA A 421 -51.07 14.13 85.91
N ARG A 422 -51.70 13.50 84.91
CA ARG A 422 -51.17 12.29 84.27
C ARG A 422 -49.73 12.54 83.83
N GLY A 423 -48.82 11.62 84.17
CA GLY A 423 -47.46 11.63 83.62
C GLY A 423 -47.54 11.59 82.10
N VAL A 424 -46.87 12.52 81.43
CA VAL A 424 -46.64 12.46 79.98
C VAL A 424 -45.40 11.59 79.74
N ALA A 425 -45.51 10.76 78.70
CA ALA A 425 -44.60 9.67 78.34
C ALA A 425 -43.12 10.04 78.30
#